data_AF-A0A1W9S4S1-F1
#
_entry.id   AF-A0A1W9S4S1-F1
#
_cell.length_a   1.000
_cell.length_b   1.000
_cell.length_c   1.000
_cell.angle_alpha   90.00
_cell.angle_beta   90.00
_cell.angle_gamma   90.00
#
_symmetry.space_group_name_H-M   'P 1'
#
loop_
_entity.id
_entity.type
_entity.pdbx_description
1 polymer ?
#
loop_
_entity_poly.entity_id
_entity_poly.type
_entity_poly.pdbx_seq_one_letter_code
_entity_poly.pdbx_strand_id
1 'polypeptide(L)'
;MFKTNITFAVLGATGVIIAAVYMLWMIQRVFFGECKNEKNLALTDINWREKLLLVPLVVMVFWIGIYPKPFLRIIEPSVKNLVESVQQKYRTSLEEFQLDMATVPDLDEIDHGNLQPNQEVTK
;
A
#
# COMPACT_ATOMS: atom_id res chain seq x y z
N MET A 1 -9.21 -7.00 5.48
CA MET A 1 -8.12 -6.06 5.84
C MET A 1 -8.62 -4.78 6.53
N PHE A 2 -9.71 -4.12 6.09
CA PHE A 2 -10.24 -2.92 6.79
C PHE A 2 -10.93 -3.16 8.14
N LYS A 3 -11.12 -4.41 8.56
CA LYS A 3 -11.55 -4.73 9.94
C LYS A 3 -10.40 -4.76 10.95
N THR A 4 -9.15 -4.72 10.49
CA THR A 4 -7.99 -4.98 11.36
C THR A 4 -7.50 -3.72 12.08
N ASN A 5 -7.53 -2.54 11.43
CA ASN A 5 -7.12 -1.27 12.06
C ASN A 5 -7.81 -0.07 11.39
N ILE A 6 -8.75 0.56 12.10
CA ILE A 6 -9.53 1.72 11.62
C ILE A 6 -8.62 2.92 11.30
N THR A 7 -7.55 3.12 12.06
CA THR A 7 -6.62 4.25 11.89
C THR A 7 -6.01 4.31 10.48
N PHE A 8 -5.58 3.17 9.92
CA PHE A 8 -5.03 3.13 8.57
C PHE A 8 -6.11 3.34 7.49
N ALA A 9 -7.34 2.90 7.75
CA ALA A 9 -8.46 3.15 6.85
C ALA A 9 -8.77 4.65 6.75
N VAL A 10 -8.76 5.34 7.89
CA VAL A 10 -8.95 6.80 7.95
C VAL A 10 -7.82 7.52 7.19
N LEU A 11 -6.56 7.14 7.43
CA LEU A 11 -5.41 7.73 6.73
C LEU A 11 -5.46 7.51 5.20
N GLY A 12 -5.89 6.33 4.76
CA GLY A 12 -6.07 6.04 3.34
C GLY A 12 -7.19 6.87 2.71
N ALA A 13 -8.34 6.97 3.39
CA ALA A 13 -9.49 7.74 2.92
C ALA A 13 -9.18 9.24 2.81
N THR A 14 -8.48 9.82 3.80
CA THR A 14 -8.08 11.24 3.74
C THR A 14 -7.14 11.51 2.57
N GLY A 15 -6.21 10.60 2.27
CA GLY A 15 -5.34 10.70 1.09
C GLY A 15 -6.13 10.76 -0.23
N VAL A 16 -7.15 9.92 -0.39
CA VAL A 16 -8.03 9.92 -1.57
C VAL A 16 -8.80 11.24 -1.68
N ILE A 17 -9.33 11.76 -0.56
CA ILE A 17 -10.05 13.04 -0.55
C ILE A 17 -9.14 14.20 -0.96
N ILE A 18 -7.92 14.29 -0.38
CA ILE A 18 -6.96 15.34 -0.72
C ILE A 18 -6.59 15.27 -2.21
N ALA A 19 -6.35 14.06 -2.74
CA ALA A 19 -6.06 13.88 -4.16
C ALA A 19 -7.21 14.37 -5.05
N ALA A 20 -8.46 14.06 -4.70
CA ALA A 20 -9.62 14.51 -5.45
C ALA A 20 -9.80 16.04 -5.41
N VAL A 21 -9.66 16.65 -4.22
CA VAL A 21 -9.74 18.11 -4.04
C VAL A 21 -8.66 18.82 -4.85
N TYR A 22 -7.43 18.31 -4.83
CA TYR A 22 -6.32 18.87 -5.59
C TYR A 22 -6.57 18.79 -7.10
N MET A 23 -7.02 17.63 -7.60
CA MET A 23 -7.36 17.46 -9.01
C MET A 23 -8.48 18.41 -9.45
N LEU A 24 -9.52 18.59 -8.64
CA LEU A 24 -10.61 19.51 -8.93
C LEU A 24 -10.13 20.97 -8.97
N TRP A 25 -9.37 21.40 -7.96
CA TRP A 25 -8.81 22.75 -7.90
C TRP A 25 -7.88 23.04 -9.07
N MET A 26 -7.04 22.06 -9.45
CA MET A 26 -6.15 22.17 -10.60
C MET A 26 -6.93 22.31 -11.91
N ILE A 27 -7.92 21.46 -12.16
CA ILE A 27 -8.76 21.55 -13.37
C ILE A 27 -9.43 22.92 -13.43
N GLN A 28 -9.98 23.39 -12.31
CA GLN A 28 -10.62 24.70 -12.28
C GLN A 28 -9.65 25.83 -12.64
N ARG A 29 -8.45 25.80 -12.09
CA ARG A 29 -7.42 26.82 -12.32
C ARG A 29 -6.82 26.77 -13.73
N VAL A 30 -6.61 25.58 -14.28
CA VAL A 30 -5.97 25.38 -15.58
C VAL A 30 -6.92 25.70 -16.73
N PHE A 31 -8.19 25.28 -16.64
CA PHE A 31 -9.16 25.48 -17.71
C PHE A 31 -9.93 26.81 -17.62
N PHE A 32 -10.25 27.28 -16.41
CA PHE A 32 -11.05 28.51 -16.21
C PHE A 32 -10.23 29.71 -15.71
N GLY A 33 -8.92 29.58 -15.54
CA GLY A 33 -8.05 30.70 -15.19
C GLY A 33 -7.82 31.64 -16.38
N GLU A 34 -7.74 32.94 -16.12
CA GLU A 34 -7.43 33.93 -17.16
C GLU A 34 -6.02 33.71 -17.73
N CYS A 35 -5.89 33.70 -19.06
CA CYS A 35 -4.61 33.57 -19.75
C CYS A 35 -3.78 34.86 -19.57
N LYS A 36 -2.92 34.88 -18.54
CA LYS A 36 -2.08 36.06 -18.20
C LYS A 36 -0.96 36.35 -19.19
N ASN A 37 -0.66 35.45 -20.13
CA ASN A 37 0.40 35.62 -21.12
C ASN A 37 -0.20 35.70 -22.53
N GLU A 38 -0.07 36.84 -23.22
CA GLU A 38 -0.58 37.02 -24.59
C GLU A 38 -0.01 36.00 -25.60
N LYS A 39 1.21 35.50 -25.37
CA LYS A 39 1.83 34.45 -26.19
C LYS A 39 1.12 33.09 -26.11
N ASN A 40 0.40 32.83 -25.02
CA ASN A 40 -0.34 31.57 -24.84
C ASN A 40 -1.71 31.61 -25.55
N LEU A 41 -2.19 32.79 -25.94
CA LEU A 41 -3.43 32.90 -26.72
C LEU A 41 -3.26 32.38 -28.16
N ALA A 42 -2.03 32.30 -28.65
CA ALA A 42 -1.69 31.79 -29.97
C ALA A 42 -1.36 30.28 -29.97
N LEU A 43 -1.52 29.59 -28.83
CA LEU A 43 -1.32 28.13 -28.77
C LEU A 43 -2.37 27.45 -29.64
N THR A 44 -1.89 26.65 -30.59
CA THR A 44 -2.74 25.85 -31.47
C THR A 44 -3.44 24.76 -30.65
N ASP A 45 -4.74 24.57 -30.89
CA ASP A 45 -5.55 23.51 -30.26
C ASP A 45 -5.00 22.12 -30.63
N ILE A 46 -5.45 21.11 -29.89
CA ILE A 46 -4.94 19.75 -29.95
C ILE A 46 -4.99 19.19 -31.38
N ASN A 47 -3.84 18.74 -31.87
CA ASN A 47 -3.74 18.25 -33.23
C ASN A 47 -4.36 16.84 -33.36
N TRP A 48 -4.76 16.45 -34.57
CA TRP A 48 -5.42 15.15 -34.82
C TRP A 48 -4.53 13.96 -34.40
N ARG A 49 -3.22 14.09 -34.57
CA ARG A 49 -2.22 13.09 -34.15
C ARG A 49 -2.17 12.91 -32.64
N GLU A 50 -2.33 13.99 -31.88
CA GLU A 50 -2.33 13.96 -30.40
C GLU A 50 -3.62 13.32 -29.89
N LYS A 51 -4.76 13.65 -30.51
CA LYS A 51 -6.05 13.02 -30.20
C LYS A 51 -6.01 11.52 -30.45
N LEU A 52 -5.35 11.06 -31.52
CA LEU A 52 -5.18 9.64 -31.83
C LEU A 52 -4.32 8.90 -30.79
N LEU A 53 -3.45 9.59 -30.05
CA LEU A 53 -2.69 9.02 -28.93
C LEU A 53 -3.51 9.02 -27.63
N LEU A 54 -4.28 10.09 -27.36
CA LEU A 54 -5.07 10.21 -26.14
C LEU A 54 -6.32 9.31 -26.13
N VAL A 55 -7.02 9.20 -27.26
CA VAL A 55 -8.24 8.38 -27.37
C VAL A 55 -8.03 6.93 -26.93
N PRO A 56 -7.04 6.16 -27.44
CA PRO A 56 -6.86 4.77 -27.02
C PRO A 56 -6.49 4.65 -25.53
N LEU A 57 -5.74 5.62 -24.99
CA LEU A 57 -5.41 5.65 -23.57
C LEU A 57 -6.67 5.81 -22.71
N VAL A 58 -7.54 6.76 -23.09
CA VAL A 58 -8.83 6.97 -22.42
C VAL A 58 -9.72 5.73 -22.52
N VAL A 59 -9.79 5.11 -23.71
CA VAL A 59 -10.53 3.86 -23.91
C VAL A 59 -10.01 2.75 -23.00
N MET A 60 -8.69 2.61 -22.83
CA MET A 60 -8.10 1.64 -21.89
C MET A 60 -8.48 1.91 -20.43
N VAL A 61 -8.46 3.18 -20.00
CA VAL A 61 -8.88 3.57 -18.64
C VAL A 61 -10.34 3.18 -18.40
N PHE A 62 -11.23 3.50 -19.34
CA PHE A 62 -12.64 3.11 -19.24
C PHE A 62 -12.84 1.59 -19.28
N TRP A 63 -12.10 0.88 -20.14
CA TRP A 63 -12.16 -0.57 -20.23
C TRP A 63 -11.81 -1.21 -18.88
N ILE A 64 -10.69 -0.81 -18.26
CA ILE A 64 -10.25 -1.34 -16.97
C ILE A 64 -11.22 -0.93 -15.85
N GLY A 65 -11.75 0.29 -15.91
CA GLY A 65 -12.73 0.79 -14.93
C GLY A 65 -14.05 0.02 -14.94
N ILE A 66 -14.58 -0.31 -16.11
CA ILE A 66 -15.84 -1.07 -16.25
C ILE A 66 -15.61 -2.57 -16.04
N TYR A 67 -14.52 -3.11 -16.60
CA TYR A 67 -14.22 -4.54 -16.55
C TYR A 67 -12.78 -4.79 -16.05
N PRO A 68 -12.54 -4.77 -14.72
CA PRO A 68 -11.22 -4.96 -14.13
C PRO A 68 -10.77 -6.43 -14.05
N LYS A 69 -11.70 -7.39 -14.25
CA LYS A 69 -11.43 -8.84 -14.18
C LYS A 69 -10.25 -9.34 -15.04
N PRO A 70 -10.03 -8.92 -16.30
CA PRO A 70 -8.96 -9.45 -17.12
C PRO A 70 -7.60 -9.01 -16.59
N PHE A 71 -7.52 -7.80 -16.04
CA PHE A 71 -6.32 -7.29 -15.39
C PHE A 71 -6.03 -8.04 -14.08
N LEU A 72 -7.06 -8.29 -13.25
CA LEU A 72 -6.92 -9.02 -11.99
C LEU A 72 -6.46 -10.47 -12.20
N ARG A 73 -7.02 -11.19 -13.18
CA ARG A 73 -6.64 -12.59 -13.48
C ARG A 73 -5.15 -12.77 -13.81
N ILE A 74 -4.49 -11.74 -14.33
CA ILE A 74 -3.05 -11.76 -14.62
C ILE A 74 -2.24 -11.69 -13.31
N ILE A 75 -2.71 -10.95 -12.32
CA ILE A 75 -2.00 -10.66 -11.06
C ILE A 75 -2.31 -11.71 -9.97
N GLU A 76 -3.52 -12.27 -10.00
CA GLU A 76 -4.00 -13.30 -9.05
C GLU A 76 -3.00 -14.42 -8.75
N PRO A 77 -2.38 -15.12 -9.72
CA PRO A 77 -1.47 -16.23 -9.42
C PRO A 77 -0.21 -15.78 -8.67
N SER A 78 0.36 -14.62 -9.04
CA SER A 78 1.53 -14.07 -8.37
C SER A 78 1.20 -13.67 -6.93
N VAL A 79 0.03 -13.05 -6.71
CA VAL A 79 -0.41 -12.68 -5.36
C VAL A 79 -0.70 -13.91 -4.52
N LYS A 80 -1.33 -14.94 -5.10
CA LYS A 80 -1.61 -16.20 -4.39
C LYS A 80 -0.31 -16.87 -3.92
N ASN A 81 0.68 -17.01 -4.81
CA ASN A 81 1.98 -17.57 -4.45
C ASN A 81 2.68 -16.75 -3.36
N LEU A 82 2.57 -15.41 -3.42
CA LEU A 82 3.14 -14.53 -2.40
C LEU A 82 2.47 -14.72 -1.04
N VAL A 83 1.14 -14.79 -1.00
CA VAL A 83 0.39 -15.02 0.23
C VAL A 83 0.73 -16.38 0.84
N GLU A 84 0.78 -17.43 0.03
CA GLU A 84 1.17 -18.78 0.46
C GLU A 84 2.59 -18.79 1.05
N SER A 85 3.56 -18.15 0.38
CA SER A 85 4.95 -18.07 0.86
C SER A 85 5.05 -17.33 2.21
N VAL A 86 4.29 -16.25 2.35
CA VAL A 86 4.25 -15.45 3.58
C VAL A 86 3.60 -16.25 4.72
N GLN A 87 2.47 -16.92 4.47
CA GLN A 87 1.79 -17.76 5.46
C GLN A 87 2.64 -18.94 5.90
N GLN A 88 3.34 -19.59 4.97
CA GLN A 88 4.28 -20.67 5.30
C GLN A 88 5.39 -20.17 6.23
N LYS A 89 5.97 -19.00 5.95
CA LYS A 89 7.01 -18.40 6.79
C LYS A 89 6.53 -18.12 8.21
N TYR A 90 5.31 -17.60 8.37
CA TYR A 90 4.70 -17.44 9.69
C TYR A 90 4.49 -18.78 10.40
N ARG A 91 3.99 -19.80 9.70
CA ARG A 91 3.76 -21.12 10.29
C ARG A 91 5.05 -21.79 10.75
N THR A 92 6.11 -21.76 9.94
CA THR A 92 7.43 -22.30 10.33
C THR A 92 8.00 -21.58 11.54
N SER A 93 7.86 -20.25 11.62
CA SER A 93 8.30 -19.51 12.81
C SER A 93 7.54 -19.88 14.09
N LEU A 94 6.28 -20.32 13.97
CA LEU A 94 5.48 -20.81 15.10
C LEU A 94 5.88 -22.24 15.50
N GLU A 95 6.16 -23.10 14.52
CA GLU A 95 6.65 -24.46 14.76
C GLU A 95 8.06 -24.44 15.40
N GLU A 96 8.97 -23.57 14.94
CA GLU A 96 10.28 -23.33 15.56
C GLU A 96 10.15 -22.75 16.98
N PHE A 97 9.29 -21.75 17.18
CA PHE A 97 9.05 -21.16 18.50
C PHE A 97 8.44 -22.16 19.49
N GLN A 98 7.53 -23.03 19.02
CA GLN A 98 6.91 -24.05 19.85
C GLN A 98 7.86 -25.20 20.19
N LEU A 99 8.79 -25.54 19.29
CA LEU A 99 9.87 -26.50 19.54
C LEU A 99 10.88 -25.95 20.55
N ASP A 100 11.25 -24.67 20.45
CA ASP A 100 12.08 -23.99 21.43
C ASP A 100 11.40 -23.98 22.81
N MET A 101 10.09 -23.68 22.88
CA MET A 101 9.33 -23.71 24.14
C MET A 101 9.13 -25.11 24.73
N ALA A 102 9.02 -26.14 23.88
CA ALA A 102 8.95 -27.53 24.32
C ALA A 102 10.30 -28.10 24.80
N THR A 103 11.40 -27.39 24.53
CA THR A 103 12.76 -27.73 24.97
C THR A 103 13.22 -26.83 26.14
N VAL A 104 12.39 -25.90 26.60
CA VAL A 104 12.63 -25.15 27.84
C VAL A 104 12.66 -26.18 28.97
N PRO A 105 13.78 -26.33 29.71
CA PRO A 105 13.79 -27.18 30.89
C PRO A 105 12.68 -26.68 31.81
N ASP A 106 11.92 -27.63 32.35
CA ASP A 106 10.74 -27.36 33.16
C ASP A 106 11.05 -26.23 34.17
N LEU A 107 10.10 -25.33 34.47
CA LEU A 107 10.35 -24.31 35.49
C LEU A 107 10.61 -24.94 36.88
N ASP A 108 10.37 -26.25 36.99
CA ASP A 108 10.69 -27.11 38.12
C ASP A 108 12.15 -27.64 38.11
N GLU A 109 12.87 -27.57 36.98
CA GLU A 109 14.32 -27.83 36.83
C GLU A 109 15.15 -26.52 36.77
N ILE A 110 14.52 -25.36 36.95
CA ILE A 110 15.25 -24.14 37.25
C ILE A 110 15.55 -24.15 38.74
N ASP A 111 16.78 -24.57 39.06
CA ASP A 111 17.41 -24.42 40.37
C ASP A 111 17.08 -23.05 40.99
N HIS A 112 16.17 -23.05 41.97
CA HIS A 112 15.89 -21.90 42.84
C HIS A 112 17.09 -21.52 43.74
N GLY A 113 18.23 -22.18 43.56
CA GLY A 113 19.41 -22.13 44.41
C GLY A 113 20.50 -21.12 44.04
N ASN A 114 20.27 -20.04 43.26
CA ASN A 114 21.23 -18.91 43.29
C ASN A 114 20.75 -17.56 42.70
N LEU A 115 19.55 -17.10 43.06
CA LEU A 115 19.18 -15.69 42.83
C LEU A 115 19.90 -14.80 43.85
N GLN A 116 21.22 -14.69 43.77
CA GLN A 116 21.95 -13.65 44.50
C GLN A 116 21.79 -12.32 43.76
N PRO A 117 21.28 -11.27 44.43
CA PRO A 117 21.28 -9.93 43.87
C PRO A 117 22.72 -9.42 43.86
N ASN A 118 23.38 -9.54 42.70
CA ASN A 118 24.60 -8.78 42.42
C ASN A 118 24.24 -7.28 42.50
N GLN A 119 24.59 -6.71 43.65
CA GLN A 119 24.87 -5.29 43.82
C GLN A 119 26.22 -5.02 43.16
N GLU A 120 26.25 -4.42 41.96
CA GLU A 120 27.39 -3.62 41.48
C GLU A 120 27.09 -2.98 40.12
N VAL A 121 26.43 -1.81 40.14
CA VAL A 121 26.78 -0.72 39.21
C VAL A 121 26.76 0.58 40.02
N THR A 122 27.78 0.74 40.85
CA THR A 122 28.19 2.04 41.39
C THR A 122 29.61 2.30 40.96
N LYS A 123 29.78 2.94 39.81
CA LYS A 123 30.70 4.05 39.60
C LYS A 123 30.51 4.65 38.21
#